data_AF-A0A7W8RQP9-F1
#
_entry.id   AF-A0A7W8RQP9-F1
#
_cell.length_a   1.000
_cell.length_b   1.000
_cell.length_c   1.000
_cell.angle_alpha   90.00
_cell.angle_beta   90.00
_cell.angle_gamma   90.00
#
_symmetry.space_group_name_H-M   'P 1'
#
loop_
_entity.id
_entity.type
_entity.pdbx_description
1 polymer ?
#
loop_
_entity_poly.entity_id
_entity_poly.type
_entity_poly.pdbx_seq_one_letter_code
_entity_poly.pdbx_strand_id
1 'polypeptide(L)'
;MLAQDLQASMASVLNPGASASLSQPMRADTNYVAVVAFYRNPGSGDGWKYVNGKKKLDADKPLKISLMDQFLVPAGSAAHD
;
A
#
# COMPACT_ATOMS: atom_id res chain seq x y z
N MET A 1 -4.22 -14.50 -13.27
CA MET A 1 -5.14 -14.59 -12.11
C MET A 1 -4.33 -14.32 -10.85
N LEU A 2 -4.55 -13.19 -10.16
CA LEU A 2 -3.87 -12.88 -8.89
C LEU A 2 -4.46 -13.62 -7.68
N ALA A 3 -5.65 -14.21 -7.82
CA ALA A 3 -6.35 -14.89 -6.72
C ALA A 3 -5.55 -16.07 -6.15
N GLN A 4 -4.67 -16.68 -6.95
CA GLN A 4 -3.81 -17.79 -6.51
C GLN A 4 -2.55 -17.30 -5.77
N ASP A 5 -2.10 -16.08 -6.06
CA ASP A 5 -0.91 -15.46 -5.44
C ASP A 5 -1.26 -14.62 -4.19
N LEU A 6 -2.55 -14.32 -3.99
CA LEU A 6 -3.03 -13.54 -2.85
C LEU A 6 -3.02 -14.39 -1.57
N GLN A 7 -1.96 -14.26 -0.79
CA GLN A 7 -1.84 -14.98 0.47
C GLN A 7 -2.71 -14.40 1.58
N ALA A 8 -2.89 -13.07 1.66
CA ALA A 8 -3.69 -12.43 2.68
C ALA A 8 -4.20 -11.07 2.17
N SER A 9 -5.32 -10.59 2.71
CA SER A 9 -5.85 -9.26 2.40
C SER A 9 -6.49 -8.63 3.62
N MET A 10 -6.43 -7.31 3.66
CA MET A 10 -7.06 -6.46 4.66
C MET A 10 -7.47 -5.17 3.97
N ALA A 11 -8.52 -4.53 4.48
CA ALA A 11 -9.03 -3.30 3.93
C ALA A 11 -9.54 -2.39 5.06
N SER A 12 -9.43 -1.09 4.83
CA SER A 12 -10.06 -0.07 5.66
C SER A 12 -10.60 1.04 4.76
N VAL A 13 -11.64 1.71 5.23
CA VAL A 13 -12.09 2.97 4.64
C VAL A 13 -11.37 4.11 5.36
N LEU A 14 -10.85 5.08 4.61
CA LEU A 14 -10.31 6.31 5.17
C LEU A 14 -11.23 7.47 4.81
N ASN A 15 -11.56 8.28 5.82
CA ASN A 15 -12.16 9.58 5.61
C ASN A 15 -11.06 10.62 5.30
N PRO A 16 -11.35 11.70 4.54
CA PRO A 16 -10.39 12.78 4.33
C PRO A 16 -9.87 13.35 5.66
N GLY A 17 -8.55 13.52 5.76
CA GLY A 17 -7.87 13.99 6.97
C GLY A 17 -7.73 12.95 8.10
N ALA A 18 -8.33 11.76 7.97
CA ALA A 18 -8.17 10.68 8.93
C ALA A 18 -6.91 9.85 8.64
N SER A 19 -6.55 9.00 9.59
CA SER A 19 -5.50 7.99 9.44
C SER A 19 -6.02 6.64 9.94
N ALA A 20 -5.56 5.56 9.33
CA ALA A 20 -5.81 4.21 9.79
C ALA A 20 -4.48 3.47 9.94
N SER A 21 -4.43 2.55 10.91
CA SER A 21 -3.31 1.63 11.06
C SER A 21 -3.82 0.21 10.85
N LEU A 22 -3.16 -0.52 9.96
CA LEU A 22 -3.46 -1.90 9.64
C LEU A 22 -2.25 -2.74 10.05
N SER A 23 -2.47 -3.77 10.85
CA SER A 23 -1.43 -4.68 11.31
C SER A 23 -1.91 -6.12 11.22
N GLN A 24 -1.10 -6.96 10.58
CA GLN A 24 -1.29 -8.42 10.54
C GLN A 24 0.07 -9.11 10.55
N PRO A 25 0.18 -10.30 11.15
CA PRO A 25 1.35 -11.14 10.98
C PRO A 25 1.58 -11.47 9.50
N MET A 26 2.81 -11.25 9.02
CA MET A 26 3.19 -11.59 7.65
C MET A 26 3.38 -13.10 7.51
N ARG A 27 2.78 -13.70 6.46
CA ARG A 27 2.97 -15.13 6.18
C ARG A 27 4.42 -15.41 5.77
N ALA A 28 4.91 -16.59 6.13
CA ALA A 28 6.31 -16.95 5.93
C ALA A 28 6.71 -16.91 4.45
N ASP A 29 5.81 -17.34 3.57
CA ASP A 29 5.92 -17.43 2.12
C ASP A 29 5.60 -16.12 1.38
N THR A 30 5.33 -15.02 2.08
CA THR A 30 5.07 -13.72 1.45
C THR A 30 6.35 -13.14 0.83
N ASN A 31 6.30 -12.85 -0.46
CA ASN A 31 7.42 -12.21 -1.19
C ASN A 31 7.18 -10.71 -1.42
N TYR A 32 5.93 -10.29 -1.52
CA TYR A 32 5.53 -8.93 -1.85
C TYR A 32 4.36 -8.47 -0.99
N VAL A 33 4.32 -7.17 -0.73
CA VAL A 33 3.17 -6.47 -0.15
C VAL A 33 2.71 -5.43 -1.15
N ALA A 34 1.43 -5.46 -1.49
CA ALA A 34 0.78 -4.49 -2.34
C ALA A 34 -0.24 -3.69 -1.54
N VAL A 35 -0.26 -2.38 -1.73
CA VAL A 35 -1.26 -1.46 -1.20
C VAL A 35 -1.98 -0.82 -2.38
N VAL A 36 -3.30 -0.82 -2.34
CA VAL A 36 -4.17 -0.35 -3.41
C VAL A 36 -5.16 0.64 -2.81
N ALA A 37 -5.28 1.81 -3.43
CA ALA A 37 -6.30 2.80 -3.12
C ALA A 37 -7.37 2.81 -4.22
N PHE A 38 -8.63 2.64 -3.81
CA PHE A 38 -9.77 2.70 -4.71
C PHE A 38 -10.25 4.15 -4.87
N TYR A 39 -9.53 4.93 -5.66
CA TYR A 39 -9.93 6.29 -6.01
C TYR A 39 -11.12 6.28 -6.99
N ARG A 40 -11.97 7.31 -6.92
CA ARG A 40 -13.09 7.48 -7.87
C ARG A 40 -12.61 7.67 -9.31
N ASN A 41 -11.48 8.34 -9.47
CA ASN A 41 -10.74 8.48 -10.71
C ASN A 41 -9.28 8.11 -10.38
N PRO A 42 -8.76 6.96 -10.83
CA PRO A 42 -7.37 6.58 -10.57
C PRO A 42 -6.38 7.07 -11.64
N GLY A 43 -6.86 7.76 -12.70
CA GLY A 43 -6.06 8.12 -13.86
C GLY A 43 -5.57 6.91 -14.67
N SER A 44 -4.59 7.11 -15.56
CA SER A 44 -4.01 6.06 -16.41
C SER A 44 -2.67 5.52 -15.90
N GLY A 45 -2.12 6.11 -14.84
CA GLY A 45 -0.83 5.73 -14.27
C GLY A 45 -0.96 4.74 -13.10
N ASP A 46 0.17 4.53 -12.41
CA ASP A 46 0.26 3.63 -11.25
C ASP A 46 0.10 4.34 -9.91
N GLY A 47 -0.35 5.60 -9.90
CA GLY A 47 -0.53 6.40 -8.68
C GLY A 47 -1.48 5.77 -7.65
N TRP A 48 -2.41 4.92 -8.08
CA TRP A 48 -3.39 4.26 -7.21
C TRP A 48 -2.84 3.00 -6.51
N LYS A 49 -1.63 2.53 -6.83
CA LYS A 49 -1.04 1.31 -6.26
C LYS A 49 0.40 1.51 -5.82
N TYR A 50 0.80 0.76 -4.80
CA TYR A 50 2.18 0.64 -4.35
C TYR A 50 2.51 -0.83 -4.12
N VAL A 51 3.62 -1.30 -4.66
CA VAL A 51 4.07 -2.69 -4.48
C VAL A 51 5.52 -2.68 -4.02
N ASN A 52 5.79 -3.38 -2.92
CA ASN A 52 7.13 -3.50 -2.40
C ASN A 52 7.47 -4.95 -2.03
N GLY A 53 8.73 -5.34 -2.23
CA GLY A 53 9.20 -6.65 -1.84
C GLY A 53 9.39 -6.72 -0.32
N LYS A 54 9.11 -7.87 0.28
CA LYS A 54 9.27 -8.10 1.74
C LYS A 54 10.64 -7.64 2.27
N LYS A 55 11.70 -7.84 1.49
CA LYS A 55 13.09 -7.47 1.85
C LYS A 55 13.32 -5.96 1.99
N LYS A 56 12.43 -5.12 1.45
CA LYS A 56 12.49 -3.65 1.51
C LYS A 56 11.63 -3.09 2.64
N LEU A 57 10.94 -3.94 3.40
CA LEU A 57 10.17 -3.56 4.58
C LEU A 57 11.04 -3.69 5.82
N ASP A 58 10.92 -2.70 6.70
CA ASP A 58 11.51 -2.75 8.04
C ASP A 58 10.63 -3.64 8.93
N ALA A 59 11.25 -4.50 9.74
CA ALA A 59 10.53 -5.46 10.58
C ALA A 59 9.82 -4.79 11.77
N ASP A 60 10.34 -3.64 12.21
CA ASP A 60 9.89 -2.95 13.43
C ASP A 60 9.18 -1.63 13.12
N LYS A 61 9.40 -1.07 11.92
CA LYS A 61 8.77 0.20 11.52
C LYS A 61 7.60 -0.02 10.55
N PRO A 62 6.43 0.58 10.83
CA PRO A 62 5.32 0.52 9.91
C PRO A 62 5.65 1.27 8.61
N LEU A 63 5.25 0.67 7.48
CA LEU A 63 5.25 1.34 6.19
C LEU A 63 4.22 2.48 6.23
N LYS A 64 4.68 3.74 6.14
CA LYS A 64 3.82 4.92 6.09
C LYS A 64 3.49 5.25 4.65
N ILE A 65 2.21 5.44 4.35
CA ILE A 65 1.72 5.85 3.03
C ILE A 65 0.71 6.97 3.22
N SER A 66 0.88 8.05 2.46
CA SER A 66 -0.08 9.14 2.39
C SER A 66 -0.95 9.00 1.15
N LEU A 67 -2.25 9.22 1.30
CA LEU A 67 -3.19 9.32 0.19
C LEU A 67 -3.36 10.81 -0.12
N MET A 68 -2.79 11.27 -1.23
CA MET A 68 -2.81 12.68 -1.65
C MET A 68 -3.45 12.77 -3.02
N ASP A 69 -4.55 13.52 -3.11
CA ASP A 69 -5.41 13.62 -4.29
C ASP A 69 -5.85 12.25 -4.83
N GLN A 70 -5.10 11.69 -5.78
CA GLN A 70 -5.34 10.40 -6.44
C GLN A 70 -4.08 9.51 -6.44
N PHE A 71 -3.13 9.81 -5.55
CA PHE A 71 -1.83 9.16 -5.48
C PHE A 71 -1.57 8.55 -4.11
N LEU A 72 -1.02 7.34 -4.08
CA LEU A 72 -0.37 6.75 -2.94
C LEU A 72 1.10 7.21 -2.92
N VAL A 73 1.47 7.91 -1.86
CA VAL A 73 2.82 8.44 -1.67
C VAL A 73 3.46 7.73 -0.48
N PRO A 74 4.37 6.77 -0.69
CA PRO A 74 5.11 6.12 0.39
C PRO A 74 6.08 7.10 1.05
N ALA A 75 6.17 7.07 2.37
CA ALA A 75 7.18 7.84 3.08
C ALA A 75 8.59 7.37 2.68
N GLY A 76 9.43 8.30 2.21
CA GLY A 76 10.79 8.01 1.75
C GLY A 76 10.93 7.82 0.24
N SER A 77 9.85 7.88 -0.54
CA SER A 77 9.93 8.11 -1.98
C SER A 77 10.11 9.60 -2.22
N ALA A 78 11.23 10.02 -2.84
CA ALA A 78 11.34 11.38 -3.36
C ALA A 78 10.18 11.57 -4.33
N ALA A 79 9.30 12.54 -4.04
CA ALA A 79 8.29 12.98 -4.98
C ALA A 79 9.02 13.33 -6.28
N HIS A 80 8.67 12.68 -7.38
CA HIS A 80 9.20 13.08 -8.68
C HIS A 80 8.48 14.39 -9.03
N ASP A 81 9.25 15.49 -9.03
CA ASP A 81 8.88 16.78 -9.64
C ASP A 81 8.39 16.59 -11.09
#